data_AF-A0AAJ2NW79-F1
#
_entry.id   AF-A0AAJ2NW79-F1
#
_cell.length_a   1.000
_cell.length_b   1.000
_cell.length_c   1.000
_cell.angle_alpha   90.00
_cell.angle_beta   90.00
_cell.angle_gamma   90.00
#
_symmetry.space_group_name_H-M   'P 1'
#
loop_
_entity.id
_entity.type
_entity.pdbx_description
1 polymer ?
#
loop_
_entity_poly.entity_id
_entity_poly.type
_entity_poly.pdbx_seq_one_letter_code
_entity_poly.pdbx_strand_id
1 'polypeptide(L)'
;MRIDPDGEPFPVPGPALESASSRIIDFRFDPPAPRDTTGEGPRDDYAGPLLTDLVFTEFTSAALIRITREVYLQMHLLAVGFHQSVRRRSDTETADRLLAYQATGIAGVAAGRIREVLGVGPDALGLAAVLDVHPLAGPTAYTGYSSEVSADGTELTVRWDTAADGFADDTWLPLLARDGLRPLAAAAQAVDPHWTVERVPTDGSHVEAVLRLGDEPATEGEEVAVTRISTGAAFTFGPTRTPLPITPV
;
A
#
# COMPACT_ATOMS: atom_id res chain seq x y z
N MET A 1 21.94 -15.65 -23.43
CA MET A 1 20.96 -14.90 -24.26
C MET A 1 21.74 -13.77 -24.93
N ARG A 2 21.79 -13.71 -26.26
CA ARG A 2 22.49 -12.64 -26.99
C ARG A 2 21.42 -11.75 -27.62
N ILE A 3 21.41 -10.46 -27.27
CA ILE A 3 20.52 -9.49 -27.92
C ILE A 3 21.09 -9.25 -29.33
N ASP A 4 20.27 -9.46 -30.36
CA ASP A 4 20.61 -9.13 -31.75
C ASP A 4 20.26 -7.65 -31.98
N PRO A 5 21.26 -6.76 -32.15
CA PRO A 5 20.99 -5.33 -32.33
C PRO A 5 20.29 -5.02 -33.66
N ASP A 6 20.35 -5.95 -34.63
CA ASP A 6 19.75 -5.81 -35.96
C ASP A 6 18.42 -6.58 -36.07
N GLY A 7 17.97 -7.23 -34.98
CA GLY A 7 16.70 -7.95 -34.95
C GLY A 7 15.50 -7.01 -35.01
N GLU A 8 14.46 -7.39 -35.78
CA GLU A 8 13.20 -6.64 -35.76
C GLU A 8 12.64 -6.59 -34.33
N PRO A 9 12.25 -5.40 -33.81
CA PRO A 9 11.67 -5.29 -32.49
C PRO A 9 10.41 -6.16 -32.37
N PHE A 10 10.34 -6.96 -31.32
CA PHE A 10 9.10 -7.66 -31.00
C PHE A 10 7.98 -6.64 -30.76
N PRO A 11 6.76 -6.88 -31.27
CA PRO A 11 5.65 -5.99 -31.01
C PRO A 11 5.38 -5.95 -29.50
N VAL A 12 5.12 -4.74 -28.98
CA VAL A 12 4.76 -4.57 -27.58
C VAL A 12 3.46 -5.33 -27.29
N PRO A 13 3.44 -6.24 -26.30
CA PRO A 13 2.23 -6.99 -25.98
C PRO A 13 1.09 -6.04 -25.58
N GLY A 14 -0.14 -6.33 -26.04
CA GLY A 14 -1.33 -5.55 -25.66
C GLY A 14 -1.48 -5.31 -24.15
N PRO A 15 -1.27 -6.32 -23.27
CA PRO A 15 -1.28 -6.11 -21.82
C PRO A 15 -0.26 -5.07 -21.32
N ALA A 16 0.90 -4.95 -21.97
CA ALA A 16 1.90 -3.95 -21.59
C ALA A 16 1.45 -2.54 -21.99
N LEU A 17 0.75 -2.39 -23.13
CA LEU A 17 0.15 -1.11 -23.54
C LEU A 17 -0.99 -0.70 -22.59
N GLU A 18 -1.81 -1.66 -22.13
CA GLU A 18 -2.87 -1.40 -21.15
C GLU A 18 -2.29 -0.93 -19.82
N SER A 19 -1.31 -1.63 -19.25
CA SER A 19 -0.67 -1.20 -18.01
C SER A 19 0.08 0.13 -18.16
N ALA A 20 0.67 0.41 -19.33
CA ALA A 20 1.31 1.69 -19.64
C ALA A 20 0.33 2.89 -19.68
N SER A 21 -0.98 2.63 -19.79
CA SER A 21 -2.00 3.69 -19.79
C SER A 21 -2.44 4.12 -18.38
N SER A 22 -2.02 3.38 -17.34
CA SER A 22 -2.34 3.70 -15.95
C SER A 22 -1.56 4.93 -15.48
N ARG A 23 -2.23 5.84 -14.75
CA ARG A 23 -1.64 7.09 -14.24
C ARG A 23 -0.45 6.86 -13.35
N ILE A 24 -0.43 5.74 -12.62
CA ILE A 24 0.69 5.34 -11.77
C ILE A 24 2.04 5.23 -12.50
N ILE A 25 2.05 5.00 -13.81
CA ILE A 25 3.27 4.84 -14.61
C ILE A 25 4.07 6.15 -14.67
N ASP A 26 3.36 7.25 -14.90
CA ASP A 26 3.93 8.59 -14.99
C ASP A 26 3.83 9.35 -13.67
N PHE A 27 3.29 8.74 -12.62
CA PHE A 27 3.11 9.38 -11.33
C PHE A 27 4.46 9.84 -10.75
N ARG A 28 4.45 11.07 -10.26
CA ARG A 28 5.58 11.69 -9.57
C ARG A 28 5.03 12.35 -8.32
N PHE A 29 5.76 12.20 -7.22
CA PHE A 29 5.49 12.92 -5.99
C PHE A 29 6.68 13.82 -5.68
N ASP A 30 6.42 14.93 -4.98
CA ASP A 30 7.48 15.81 -4.52
C ASP A 30 8.45 15.05 -3.62
N PRO A 31 9.76 15.13 -3.89
CA PRO A 31 10.76 14.51 -3.04
C PRO A 31 10.56 14.94 -1.59
N PRO A 32 10.59 14.01 -0.62
CA PRO A 32 10.57 14.39 0.78
C PRO A 32 11.73 15.35 1.07
N ALA A 33 11.44 16.48 1.70
CA ALA A 33 12.48 17.41 2.12
C ALA A 33 13.22 16.82 3.35
N PRO A 34 14.57 16.79 3.35
CA PRO A 34 15.33 16.49 4.57
C PRO A 34 14.96 17.48 5.68
N ARG A 35 14.77 16.97 6.89
CA ARG A 35 14.62 17.78 8.11
C ARG A 35 15.96 17.78 8.86
N ASP A 36 15.94 17.93 10.18
CA ASP A 36 17.13 17.67 11.01
C ASP A 36 17.65 16.25 10.73
N THR A 37 18.83 16.16 10.11
CA THR A 37 19.47 14.89 9.73
C THR A 37 20.48 14.41 10.79
N THR A 38 20.49 15.02 11.97
CA THR A 38 21.41 14.64 13.05
C THR A 38 21.19 13.19 13.46
N GLY A 39 22.22 12.36 13.30
CA GLY A 39 22.17 10.93 13.63
C GLY A 39 21.63 10.03 12.51
N GLU A 40 21.30 10.59 11.35
CA GLU A 40 20.89 9.84 10.17
C GLU A 40 22.09 9.42 9.31
N GLY A 41 21.85 8.54 8.34
CA GLY A 41 22.86 8.16 7.36
C GLY A 41 23.18 9.31 6.37
N PRO A 42 24.34 9.27 5.70
CA PRO A 42 24.80 10.39 4.85
C PRO A 42 24.18 10.42 3.44
N ARG A 43 23.36 9.44 3.04
CA ARG A 43 22.83 9.35 1.66
C ARG A 43 21.41 9.91 1.54
N ASP A 44 21.26 10.92 0.68
CA ASP A 44 19.96 11.51 0.33
C ASP A 44 19.30 10.86 -0.90
N ASP A 45 20.01 10.01 -1.63
CA ASP A 45 19.53 9.30 -2.80
C ASP A 45 20.16 7.91 -2.95
N TYR A 46 19.85 7.25 -4.07
CA TYR A 46 20.29 5.89 -4.37
C TYR A 46 21.59 5.85 -5.19
N ALA A 47 22.28 6.97 -5.35
CA ALA A 47 23.50 7.01 -6.15
C ALA A 47 24.60 6.17 -5.49
N GLY A 48 25.23 5.31 -6.28
CA GLY A 48 26.31 4.45 -5.82
C GLY A 48 26.30 3.06 -6.47
N PRO A 49 27.14 2.14 -5.97
CA PRO A 49 27.14 0.76 -6.43
C PRO A 49 25.79 0.09 -6.17
N LEU A 50 25.34 -0.76 -7.09
CA LEU A 50 24.24 -1.69 -6.82
C LEU A 50 24.72 -2.71 -5.78
N LEU A 51 23.98 -2.85 -4.68
CA LEU A 51 24.31 -3.77 -3.59
C LEU A 51 23.37 -4.97 -3.56
N THR A 52 23.84 -6.10 -3.04
CA THR A 52 23.01 -7.30 -2.81
C THR A 52 21.93 -7.12 -1.75
N ASP A 53 22.05 -6.09 -0.91
CA ASP A 53 21.09 -5.77 0.14
C ASP A 53 21.08 -4.26 0.41
N LEU A 54 19.97 -3.76 0.95
CA LEU A 54 19.79 -2.34 1.23
C LEU A 54 20.19 -2.03 2.68
N VAL A 55 21.12 -1.10 2.87
CA VAL A 55 21.56 -0.67 4.21
C VAL A 55 20.76 0.55 4.65
N PHE A 56 19.57 0.33 5.21
CA PHE A 56 18.65 1.42 5.57
C PHE A 56 19.29 2.52 6.45
N THR A 57 20.24 2.16 7.32
CA THR A 57 20.93 3.12 8.20
C THR A 57 21.93 4.05 7.47
N GLU A 58 22.22 3.82 6.19
CA GLU A 58 23.06 4.72 5.38
C GLU A 58 22.27 5.87 4.75
N PHE A 59 20.94 5.85 4.83
CA PHE A 59 20.06 6.84 4.22
C PHE A 59 19.55 7.87 5.22
N THR A 60 19.28 9.08 4.73
CA THR A 60 18.50 10.07 5.48
C THR A 60 17.03 9.67 5.57
N SER A 61 16.29 10.24 6.52
CA SER A 61 14.85 10.01 6.64
C SER A 61 14.10 10.42 5.36
N ALA A 62 14.56 11.45 4.66
CA ALA A 62 13.99 11.85 3.38
C ALA A 62 14.11 10.75 2.31
N ALA A 63 15.30 10.14 2.19
CA ALA A 63 15.53 9.02 1.30
C ALA A 63 14.71 7.78 1.71
N LEU A 64 14.62 7.47 3.01
CA LEU A 64 13.80 6.37 3.52
C LEU A 64 12.30 6.57 3.24
N ILE A 65 11.77 7.78 3.42
CA ILE A 65 10.38 8.11 3.09
C ILE A 65 10.16 7.96 1.58
N ARG A 66 11.12 8.38 0.75
CA ARG A 66 11.06 8.21 -0.70
C ARG A 66 10.98 6.73 -1.09
N ILE A 67 11.85 5.88 -0.52
CA ILE A 67 11.84 4.42 -0.73
C ILE A 67 10.46 3.86 -0.38
N THR A 68 9.93 4.21 0.79
CA THR A 68 8.60 3.76 1.22
C THR A 68 7.49 4.16 0.25
N ARG A 69 7.50 5.41 -0.24
CA ARG A 69 6.53 5.88 -1.24
C ARG A 69 6.64 5.14 -2.56
N GLU A 70 7.86 4.88 -3.04
CA GLU A 70 8.11 4.09 -4.26
C GLU A 70 7.65 2.63 -4.10
N VAL A 71 7.87 2.02 -2.93
CA VAL A 71 7.35 0.67 -2.61
C VAL A 71 5.82 0.64 -2.63
N TYR A 72 5.15 1.67 -2.10
CA TYR A 72 3.69 1.74 -2.21
C TYR A 72 3.23 1.80 -3.68
N LEU A 73 3.87 2.61 -4.52
CA LEU A 73 3.53 2.65 -5.95
C LEU A 73 3.74 1.28 -6.61
N GLN A 74 4.79 0.54 -6.26
CA GLN A 74 4.98 -0.82 -6.76
C GLN A 74 3.85 -1.78 -6.33
N MET A 75 3.33 -1.63 -5.11
CA MET A 75 2.17 -2.41 -4.63
C MET A 75 0.89 -2.08 -5.41
N HIS A 76 0.64 -0.79 -5.70
CA HIS A 76 -0.49 -0.38 -6.55
C HIS A 76 -0.32 -0.89 -7.99
N LEU A 77 0.89 -0.81 -8.56
CA LEU A 77 1.21 -1.38 -9.89
C LEU A 77 0.94 -2.89 -9.95
N LEU A 78 1.27 -3.62 -8.89
CA LEU A 78 0.95 -5.05 -8.77
C LEU A 78 -0.57 -5.28 -8.75
N ALA A 79 -1.34 -4.45 -8.06
CA ALA A 79 -2.80 -4.53 -8.03
C ALA A 79 -3.42 -4.23 -9.40
N VAL A 80 -2.93 -3.20 -10.11
CA VAL A 80 -3.33 -2.88 -11.49
C VAL A 80 -3.07 -4.08 -12.41
N GLY A 81 -1.85 -4.61 -12.40
CA GLY A 81 -1.47 -5.75 -13.23
C GLY A 81 -2.27 -7.00 -12.92
N PHE A 82 -2.56 -7.25 -11.64
CA PHE A 82 -3.45 -8.33 -11.18
C PHE A 82 -4.86 -8.14 -11.74
N HIS A 83 -5.48 -6.99 -11.49
CA HIS A 83 -6.87 -6.74 -11.85
C HIS A 83 -7.08 -6.83 -13.37
N GLN A 84 -6.23 -6.18 -14.16
CA GLN A 84 -6.24 -6.27 -15.62
C GLN A 84 -6.07 -7.71 -16.11
N SER A 85 -5.21 -8.50 -15.45
CA SER A 85 -5.01 -9.91 -15.83
C SER A 85 -6.21 -10.80 -15.54
N VAL A 86 -6.92 -10.55 -14.44
CA VAL A 86 -8.14 -11.26 -14.07
C VAL A 86 -9.29 -10.85 -15.01
N ARG A 87 -9.48 -9.55 -15.27
CA ARG A 87 -10.49 -9.03 -16.21
C ARG A 87 -10.39 -9.64 -17.61
N ARG A 88 -9.18 -9.96 -18.08
CA ARG A 88 -8.98 -10.64 -19.38
C ARG A 88 -9.42 -12.10 -19.39
N ARG A 89 -9.72 -12.69 -18.23
CA ARG A 89 -10.02 -14.13 -18.04
C ARG A 89 -11.33 -14.39 -17.30
N SER A 90 -12.04 -13.35 -16.90
CA SER A 90 -13.32 -13.42 -16.20
C SER A 90 -14.22 -12.24 -16.56
N ASP A 91 -15.46 -12.26 -16.09
CA ASP A 91 -16.31 -11.07 -16.06
C ASP A 91 -15.81 -10.04 -15.02
N THR A 92 -16.35 -8.82 -15.12
CA THR A 92 -16.00 -7.68 -14.24
C THR A 92 -16.34 -7.94 -12.79
N GLU A 93 -17.49 -8.56 -12.49
CA GLU A 93 -17.91 -8.82 -11.12
C GLU A 93 -16.93 -9.77 -10.41
N THR A 94 -16.53 -10.83 -11.10
CA THR A 94 -15.52 -11.76 -10.63
C THR A 94 -14.17 -11.07 -10.43
N ALA A 95 -13.78 -10.17 -11.33
CA ALA A 95 -12.51 -9.45 -11.23
C ALA A 95 -12.50 -8.47 -10.05
N ASP A 96 -13.55 -7.65 -9.90
CA ASP A 96 -13.72 -6.71 -8.79
C ASP A 96 -13.73 -7.47 -7.44
N ARG A 97 -14.44 -8.60 -7.37
CA ARG A 97 -14.49 -9.46 -6.18
C ARG A 97 -13.11 -10.01 -5.81
N LEU A 98 -12.33 -10.49 -6.80
CA LEU A 98 -10.99 -11.03 -6.55
C LEU A 98 -10.01 -9.94 -6.14
N LEU A 99 -10.11 -8.74 -6.71
CA LEU A 99 -9.32 -7.58 -6.30
C LEU A 99 -9.64 -7.16 -4.86
N ALA A 100 -10.93 -7.09 -4.50
CA ALA A 100 -11.36 -6.81 -3.13
C ALA A 100 -10.87 -7.89 -2.14
N TYR A 101 -10.92 -9.17 -2.54
CA TYR A 101 -10.43 -10.29 -1.74
C TYR A 101 -8.92 -10.14 -1.46
N GLN A 102 -8.12 -9.90 -2.50
CA GLN A 102 -6.69 -9.67 -2.38
C GLN A 102 -6.37 -8.45 -1.49
N ALA A 103 -7.04 -7.32 -1.74
CA ALA A 103 -6.83 -6.09 -0.98
C ALA A 103 -7.17 -6.30 0.51
N THR A 104 -8.27 -7.01 0.81
CA THR A 104 -8.69 -7.31 2.18
C THR A 104 -7.65 -8.15 2.93
N GLY A 105 -7.17 -9.21 2.30
CA GLY A 105 -6.19 -10.10 2.90
C GLY A 105 -4.86 -9.39 3.22
N ILE A 106 -4.34 -8.63 2.26
CA ILE A 106 -3.10 -7.85 2.43
C ILE A 106 -3.28 -6.77 3.50
N ALA A 107 -4.43 -6.08 3.51
CA ALA A 107 -4.69 -5.00 4.45
C ALA A 107 -4.67 -5.48 5.91
N GLY A 108 -5.34 -6.61 6.21
CA GLY A 108 -5.30 -7.17 7.56
C GLY A 108 -3.90 -7.62 8.00
N VAL A 109 -3.17 -8.33 7.12
CA VAL A 109 -1.82 -8.82 7.46
C VAL A 109 -0.81 -7.69 7.63
N ALA A 110 -0.83 -6.69 6.73
CA ALA A 110 0.09 -5.56 6.79
C ALA A 110 -0.18 -4.68 8.01
N ALA A 111 -1.44 -4.36 8.31
CA ALA A 111 -1.80 -3.55 9.49
C ALA A 111 -1.34 -4.20 10.80
N GLY A 112 -1.54 -5.51 10.97
CA GLY A 112 -1.06 -6.23 12.16
C GLY A 112 0.46 -6.14 12.35
N ARG A 113 1.23 -6.25 11.25
CA ARG A 113 2.71 -6.10 11.30
C ARG A 113 3.14 -4.69 11.61
N ILE A 114 2.49 -3.71 10.99
CA ILE A 114 2.79 -2.30 11.20
C ILE A 114 2.50 -1.95 12.67
N ARG A 115 1.37 -2.40 13.23
CA ARG A 115 1.07 -2.25 14.66
C ARG A 115 2.19 -2.82 15.54
N GLU A 116 2.60 -4.06 15.28
CA GLU A 116 3.65 -4.74 16.07
C GLU A 116 4.98 -3.97 16.00
N VAL A 117 5.36 -3.49 14.83
CA VAL A 117 6.62 -2.73 14.62
C VAL A 117 6.56 -1.35 15.26
N LEU A 118 5.43 -0.64 15.16
CA LEU A 118 5.26 0.69 15.74
C LEU A 118 5.06 0.64 17.27
N GLY A 119 4.63 -0.50 17.82
CA GLY A 119 4.36 -0.66 19.25
C GLY A 119 3.22 0.22 19.76
N VAL A 120 2.25 0.52 18.89
CA VAL A 120 1.13 1.41 19.20
C VAL A 120 0.01 0.73 19.98
N GLY A 121 -0.74 1.53 20.74
CA GLY A 121 -1.92 1.08 21.48
C GLY A 121 -3.08 0.70 20.57
N PRO A 122 -4.05 -0.09 21.07
CA PRO A 122 -5.28 -0.44 20.35
C PRO A 122 -6.34 0.69 20.46
N ASP A 123 -5.95 1.93 20.21
CA ASP A 123 -6.81 3.12 20.31
C ASP A 123 -6.84 3.90 18.97
N ALA A 124 -7.64 4.98 18.89
CA ALA A 124 -7.82 5.74 17.65
C ALA A 124 -6.50 6.34 17.15
N LEU A 125 -5.61 6.75 18.07
CA LEU A 125 -4.29 7.29 17.73
C LEU A 125 -3.38 6.20 17.18
N GLY A 126 -3.39 5.01 17.78
CA GLY A 126 -2.65 3.87 17.31
C GLY A 126 -3.15 3.39 15.95
N LEU A 127 -4.46 3.34 15.75
CA LEU A 127 -5.05 3.01 14.45
C LEU A 127 -4.67 4.03 13.38
N ALA A 128 -4.75 5.33 13.68
CA ALA A 128 -4.32 6.39 12.77
C ALA A 128 -2.84 6.20 12.38
N ALA A 129 -1.96 5.98 13.37
CA ALA A 129 -0.54 5.75 13.13
C ALA A 129 -0.27 4.53 12.25
N VAL A 130 -1.05 3.45 12.40
CA VAL A 130 -0.96 2.28 11.51
C VAL A 130 -1.39 2.64 10.09
N LEU A 131 -2.56 3.28 9.93
CA LEU A 131 -3.10 3.58 8.61
C LEU A 131 -2.26 4.63 7.85
N ASP A 132 -1.66 5.60 8.55
CA ASP A 132 -0.81 6.63 7.94
C ASP A 132 0.44 6.06 7.23
N VAL A 133 0.89 4.87 7.63
CA VAL A 133 1.99 4.14 6.97
C VAL A 133 1.53 2.85 6.30
N HIS A 134 0.22 2.70 6.09
CA HIS A 134 -0.33 1.49 5.47
C HIS A 134 -0.38 1.63 3.94
N PRO A 135 -0.01 0.61 3.14
CA PRO A 135 -0.06 0.69 1.68
C PRO A 135 -1.46 0.96 1.07
N LEU A 136 -2.53 0.60 1.78
CA LEU A 136 -3.92 0.95 1.42
C LEU A 136 -4.13 2.48 1.35
N ALA A 137 -3.40 3.23 2.18
CA ALA A 137 -3.47 4.67 2.33
C ALA A 137 -2.31 5.39 1.62
N GLY A 138 -1.14 4.76 1.52
CA GLY A 138 0.06 5.34 0.93
C GLY A 138 0.22 5.08 -0.58
N PRO A 139 0.97 5.92 -1.30
CA PRO A 139 1.39 7.25 -0.88
C PRO A 139 0.21 8.24 -0.99
N THR A 140 0.03 9.11 0.00
CA THR A 140 -1.14 10.01 0.09
C THR A 140 -1.31 10.91 -1.14
N ALA A 141 -0.21 11.31 -1.79
CA ALA A 141 -0.26 12.08 -3.04
C ALA A 141 -0.91 11.33 -4.22
N TYR A 142 -0.86 9.99 -4.22
CA TYR A 142 -1.46 9.14 -5.25
C TYR A 142 -2.87 8.68 -4.86
N THR A 143 -3.08 8.39 -3.57
CA THR A 143 -4.33 7.81 -3.07
C THR A 143 -5.36 8.86 -2.63
N GLY A 144 -4.92 10.09 -2.36
CA GLY A 144 -5.77 11.13 -1.76
C GLY A 144 -6.10 10.89 -0.28
N TYR A 145 -5.38 9.99 0.40
CA TYR A 145 -5.69 9.62 1.78
C TYR A 145 -5.41 10.73 2.80
N SER A 146 -6.31 10.85 3.78
CA SER A 146 -6.11 11.61 5.02
C SER A 146 -6.84 10.97 6.19
N SER A 147 -6.40 11.29 7.41
CA SER A 147 -6.91 10.75 8.67
C SER A 147 -7.05 11.87 9.70
N GLU A 148 -8.06 11.78 10.57
CA GLU A 148 -8.30 12.73 11.65
C GLU A 148 -8.88 12.00 12.87
N VAL A 149 -8.20 12.10 14.01
CA VAL A 149 -8.69 11.58 15.29
C VAL A 149 -9.53 12.64 15.98
N SER A 150 -10.68 12.25 16.53
CA SER A 150 -11.56 13.15 17.28
C SER A 150 -10.85 13.77 18.48
N ALA A 151 -11.33 14.94 18.92
CA ALA A 151 -10.71 15.66 20.04
C ALA A 151 -10.69 14.87 21.37
N ASP A 152 -11.63 13.94 21.55
CA ASP A 152 -11.70 13.05 22.71
C ASP A 152 -10.95 11.71 22.52
N GLY A 153 -10.37 11.48 21.32
CA GLY A 153 -9.59 10.29 21.00
C GLY A 153 -10.42 9.01 20.82
N THR A 154 -11.74 9.11 20.69
CA THR A 154 -12.63 7.95 20.61
C THR A 154 -12.96 7.50 19.19
N GLU A 155 -12.82 8.40 18.21
CA GLU A 155 -13.16 8.15 16.81
C GLU A 155 -11.99 8.48 15.89
N LEU A 156 -11.88 7.70 14.82
CA LEU A 156 -10.99 8.01 13.70
C LEU A 156 -11.83 8.22 12.45
N THR A 157 -11.72 9.38 11.82
CA THR A 157 -12.29 9.64 10.50
C THR A 157 -11.19 9.50 9.45
N VAL A 158 -11.47 8.74 8.39
CA VAL A 158 -10.56 8.59 7.26
C VAL A 158 -11.24 9.04 5.98
N ARG A 159 -10.45 9.63 5.08
CA ARG A 159 -10.94 10.15 3.81
C ARG A 159 -10.00 9.78 2.67
N TRP A 160 -10.56 9.54 1.50
CA TRP A 160 -9.82 9.46 0.22
C TRP A 160 -10.46 10.39 -0.79
N ASP A 161 -9.70 11.37 -1.30
CA ASP A 161 -10.12 12.24 -2.39
C ASP A 161 -10.25 11.43 -3.70
N THR A 162 -11.46 11.38 -4.28
CA THR A 162 -11.72 10.60 -5.50
C THR A 162 -11.12 11.25 -6.76
N ALA A 163 -10.65 12.50 -6.66
CA ALA A 163 -9.91 13.16 -7.73
C ALA A 163 -8.45 12.68 -7.84
N ALA A 164 -7.92 11.99 -6.83
CA ALA A 164 -6.55 11.48 -6.82
C ALA A 164 -6.34 10.42 -7.91
N ASP A 165 -5.12 10.33 -8.43
CA ASP A 165 -4.79 9.48 -9.59
C ASP A 165 -5.10 8.00 -9.37
N GLY A 166 -4.98 7.51 -8.14
CA GLY A 166 -5.27 6.12 -7.81
C GLY A 166 -6.71 5.70 -8.05
N PHE A 167 -7.68 6.63 -8.10
CA PHE A 167 -9.07 6.35 -8.46
C PHE A 167 -9.30 6.24 -9.97
N ALA A 168 -8.35 6.66 -10.80
CA ALA A 168 -8.42 6.49 -12.25
C ALA A 168 -7.78 5.18 -12.74
N ASP A 169 -7.02 4.51 -11.88
CA ASP A 169 -6.34 3.26 -12.18
C ASP A 169 -7.16 2.03 -11.74
N ASP A 170 -6.83 0.87 -12.29
CA ASP A 170 -7.44 -0.44 -11.96
C ASP A 170 -7.00 -0.97 -10.57
N THR A 171 -7.01 -0.12 -9.55
CA THR A 171 -6.66 -0.43 -8.15
C THR A 171 -7.89 -0.82 -7.32
N TRP A 172 -7.71 -1.04 -6.01
CA TRP A 172 -8.82 -1.21 -5.07
C TRP A 172 -9.53 0.10 -4.71
N LEU A 173 -8.95 1.28 -5.01
CA LEU A 173 -9.52 2.57 -4.60
C LEU A 173 -10.90 2.84 -5.23
N PRO A 174 -11.14 2.58 -6.54
CA PRO A 174 -12.48 2.65 -7.12
C PRO A 174 -13.51 1.74 -6.42
N LEU A 175 -13.08 0.62 -5.85
CA LEU A 175 -13.97 -0.27 -5.10
C LEU A 175 -14.36 0.35 -3.75
N LEU A 176 -13.45 1.08 -3.09
CA LEU A 176 -13.77 1.84 -1.87
C LEU A 176 -14.88 2.86 -2.11
N ALA A 177 -14.87 3.54 -3.27
CA ALA A 177 -15.91 4.50 -3.63
C ALA A 177 -17.29 3.85 -3.78
N ARG A 178 -17.32 2.57 -4.20
CA ARG A 178 -18.53 1.75 -4.42
C ARG A 178 -18.86 0.87 -3.20
N ASP A 179 -18.65 1.40 -1.99
CA ASP A 179 -18.95 0.77 -0.70
C ASP A 179 -18.09 -0.45 -0.33
N GLY A 180 -16.97 -0.66 -1.03
CA GLY A 180 -16.02 -1.74 -0.76
C GLY A 180 -15.12 -1.53 0.46
N LEU A 181 -15.65 -1.14 1.62
CA LEU A 181 -14.86 -0.82 2.83
C LEU A 181 -14.24 -2.03 3.56
N ARG A 182 -14.37 -3.24 3.01
CA ARG A 182 -13.86 -4.47 3.63
C ARG A 182 -12.34 -4.44 3.89
N PRO A 183 -11.47 -3.93 2.99
CA PRO A 183 -10.05 -3.80 3.26
C PRO A 183 -9.73 -2.85 4.42
N LEU A 184 -10.46 -1.75 4.55
CA LEU A 184 -10.32 -0.81 5.68
C LEU A 184 -10.72 -1.49 7.00
N ALA A 185 -11.84 -2.21 7.01
CA ALA A 185 -12.28 -2.96 8.18
C ALA A 185 -11.25 -4.03 8.59
N ALA A 186 -10.69 -4.78 7.65
CA ALA A 186 -9.66 -5.77 7.94
C ALA A 186 -8.38 -5.14 8.51
N ALA A 187 -7.94 -4.00 7.97
CA ALA A 187 -6.79 -3.27 8.52
C ALA A 187 -7.06 -2.79 9.95
N ALA A 188 -8.22 -2.21 10.21
CA ALA A 188 -8.59 -1.73 11.54
C ALA A 188 -8.71 -2.89 12.55
N GLN A 189 -9.34 -3.99 12.15
CA GLN A 189 -9.54 -5.16 13.00
C GLN A 189 -8.23 -5.90 13.33
N ALA A 190 -7.21 -5.76 12.49
CA ALA A 190 -5.87 -6.23 12.81
C ALA A 190 -5.16 -5.39 13.88
N VAL A 191 -5.62 -4.15 14.12
CA VAL A 191 -5.15 -3.31 15.22
C VAL A 191 -5.88 -3.66 16.52
N ASP A 192 -7.20 -3.73 16.46
CA ASP A 192 -8.08 -4.24 17.52
C ASP A 192 -9.35 -4.83 16.89
N PRO A 193 -9.76 -6.07 17.23
CA PRO A 193 -10.91 -6.71 16.60
C PRO A 193 -12.24 -5.99 16.84
N HIS A 194 -12.34 -5.07 17.80
CA HIS A 194 -13.55 -4.31 18.09
C HIS A 194 -13.75 -3.09 17.19
N TRP A 195 -12.79 -2.77 16.30
CA TRP A 195 -12.99 -1.68 15.36
C TRP A 195 -14.16 -1.96 14.41
N THR A 196 -15.11 -1.04 14.41
CA THR A 196 -16.20 -0.94 13.45
C THR A 196 -15.87 0.14 12.42
N VAL A 197 -16.43 0.01 11.21
CA VAL A 197 -16.23 0.97 10.11
C VAL A 197 -17.59 1.35 9.56
N GLU A 198 -17.90 2.63 9.59
CA GLU A 198 -19.16 3.20 9.11
C GLU A 198 -18.90 4.13 7.93
N ARG A 199 -19.54 3.89 6.78
CA ARG A 199 -19.49 4.78 5.62
C ARG A 199 -20.24 6.07 5.93
N VAL A 200 -19.62 7.21 5.69
CA VAL A 200 -20.31 8.51 5.72
C VAL A 200 -20.85 8.81 4.32
N PRO A 201 -22.12 9.18 4.15
CA PRO A 201 -22.65 9.63 2.87
C PRO A 201 -21.95 10.92 2.41
N THR A 202 -21.46 10.92 1.17
CA THR A 202 -20.81 12.08 0.54
C THR A 202 -21.46 12.38 -0.81
N ASP A 203 -21.07 13.50 -1.44
CA ASP A 203 -21.46 13.86 -2.81
C ASP A 203 -20.65 13.11 -3.89
N GLY A 204 -19.79 12.17 -3.48
CA GLY A 204 -18.89 11.42 -4.37
C GLY A 204 -17.52 12.07 -4.60
N SER A 205 -17.27 13.29 -4.10
CA SER A 205 -15.95 13.96 -4.17
C SER A 205 -14.87 13.25 -3.36
N HIS A 206 -15.27 12.46 -2.37
CA HIS A 206 -14.38 11.68 -1.55
C HIS A 206 -15.10 10.46 -0.97
N VAL A 207 -14.32 9.44 -0.60
CA VAL A 207 -14.77 8.36 0.28
C VAL A 207 -14.51 8.82 1.71
N GLU A 208 -15.50 8.70 2.59
CA GLU A 208 -15.34 8.97 4.02
C GLU A 208 -15.88 7.80 4.84
N ALA A 209 -15.14 7.44 5.89
CA ALA A 209 -15.57 6.47 6.87
C ALA A 209 -15.16 6.90 8.28
N VAL A 210 -16.01 6.59 9.26
CA VAL A 210 -15.72 6.78 10.67
C VAL A 210 -15.53 5.42 11.33
N LEU A 211 -14.47 5.31 12.13
CA LEU A 211 -14.10 4.11 12.85
C LEU A 211 -14.26 4.35 14.34
N ARG A 212 -14.93 3.40 15.01
CA ARG A 212 -15.21 3.42 16.46
C ARG A 212 -15.05 2.02 17.04
N LEU A 213 -14.64 1.93 18.29
CA LEU A 213 -14.67 0.66 19.02
C LEU A 213 -16.12 0.28 19.31
N GLY A 214 -16.52 -0.93 18.91
CA GLY A 214 -17.78 -1.56 19.27
C GLY A 214 -17.62 -2.50 20.47
N ASP A 215 -18.74 -3.12 20.87
CA ASP A 215 -18.76 -4.02 22.03
C ASP A 215 -18.28 -5.45 21.69
N GLU A 216 -18.50 -5.89 20.45
CA GLU A 216 -18.25 -7.26 20.02
C GLU A 216 -17.02 -7.36 19.12
N PRO A 217 -16.10 -8.30 19.36
CA PRO A 217 -14.95 -8.50 18.50
C PRO A 217 -15.36 -9.10 17.15
N ALA A 218 -14.85 -8.55 16.07
CA ALA A 218 -15.02 -9.11 14.74
C ALA A 218 -14.31 -10.47 14.61
N THR A 219 -14.93 -11.38 13.86
CA THR A 219 -14.26 -12.61 13.44
C THR A 219 -13.25 -12.29 12.33
N GLU A 220 -12.05 -12.90 12.39
CA GLU A 220 -11.04 -12.74 11.33
C GLU A 220 -11.64 -13.16 9.98
N GLY A 221 -11.48 -12.29 8.97
CA GLY A 221 -11.92 -12.59 7.61
C GLY A 221 -11.12 -13.72 6.97
N GLU A 222 -11.79 -14.56 6.18
CA GLU A 222 -11.15 -15.68 5.46
C GLU A 222 -9.99 -15.18 4.58
N GLU A 223 -10.12 -14.01 3.96
CA GLU A 223 -9.11 -13.38 3.12
C GLU A 223 -7.80 -13.14 3.87
N VAL A 224 -7.90 -12.70 5.12
CA VAL A 224 -6.76 -12.42 6.01
C VAL A 224 -6.15 -13.74 6.46
N ALA A 225 -6.96 -14.71 6.87
CA ALA A 225 -6.50 -16.03 7.27
C ALA A 225 -5.73 -16.74 6.14
N VAL A 226 -6.27 -16.75 4.92
CA VAL A 226 -5.62 -17.33 3.73
C VAL A 226 -4.30 -16.61 3.44
N THR A 227 -4.29 -15.27 3.48
CA THR A 227 -3.07 -14.48 3.25
C THR A 227 -2.00 -14.80 4.28
N ARG A 228 -2.38 -14.92 5.56
CA ARG A 228 -1.47 -15.20 6.68
C ARG A 228 -0.83 -16.59 6.56
N ILE A 229 -1.58 -17.61 6.15
CA ILE A 229 -1.10 -18.99 6.01
C ILE A 229 -0.28 -19.17 4.73
N SER A 230 -0.43 -18.28 3.75
CA SER A 230 0.39 -18.31 2.54
C SER A 230 1.89 -18.17 2.89
N THR A 231 2.73 -18.99 2.26
CA THR A 231 4.19 -18.94 2.46
C THR A 231 4.81 -17.60 2.02
N GLY A 232 4.09 -16.81 1.21
CA GLY A 232 4.52 -15.48 0.80
C GLY A 232 4.44 -14.43 1.91
N ALA A 233 3.62 -14.66 2.95
CA ALA A 233 3.52 -13.73 4.06
C ALA A 233 4.58 -14.03 5.14
N ALA A 234 4.88 -15.29 5.44
CA ALA A 234 5.77 -15.65 6.54
C ALA A 234 7.24 -15.31 6.24
N PHE A 235 7.78 -14.27 6.87
CA PHE A 235 9.21 -13.98 6.87
C PHE A 235 9.66 -13.54 8.27
N THR A 236 10.95 -13.69 8.53
CA THR A 236 11.60 -13.12 9.72
C THR A 236 12.78 -12.30 9.25
N PHE A 237 13.07 -11.20 9.96
CA PHE A 237 14.32 -10.49 9.73
C PHE A 237 15.47 -11.38 10.19
N GLY A 238 16.30 -11.81 9.24
CA GLY A 238 17.51 -12.57 9.52
C GLY A 238 18.62 -11.70 10.10
N PRO A 239 19.77 -12.31 10.45
CA PRO A 239 20.94 -11.53 10.87
C PRO A 239 21.36 -10.54 9.78
N THR A 240 21.91 -9.39 10.21
CA THR A 240 22.46 -8.38 9.30
C THR A 240 23.43 -9.04 8.33
N ARG A 241 23.19 -8.85 7.03
CA ARG A 241 24.06 -9.34 5.96
C ARG A 241 25.05 -8.25 5.59
N THR A 242 26.27 -8.64 5.23
CA THR A 242 27.23 -7.71 4.63
C THR A 242 26.81 -7.45 3.19
N PRO A 243 26.44 -6.21 2.82
CA PRO A 243 26.04 -5.88 1.45
C PRO A 243 27.26 -5.99 0.53
N LEU A 244 27.13 -6.72 -0.57
CA LEU A 244 28.20 -6.90 -1.54
C LEU A 244 27.86 -6.15 -2.83
N PRO A 245 28.83 -5.51 -3.51
CA PRO A 245 28.60 -4.93 -4.83
C PRO A 245 28.19 -5.98 -5.85
N ILE A 246 27.12 -5.70 -6.59
CA ILE A 246 26.70 -6.46 -7.77
C ILE A 246 27.28 -5.76 -8.99
N THR A 247 28.00 -6.52 -9.82
CA THR A 247 28.43 -6.06 -11.15
C THR A 247 27.60 -6.80 -12.20
N PRO A 248 26.77 -6.11 -12.99
CA PRO A 248 26.05 -6.73 -14.11
C PRO A 248 27.06 -7.37 -15.07
N VAL A 249 26.84 -8.62 -15.44
CA VAL A 249 27.61 -9.36 -16.47
C VAL A 249 26.89 -9.33 -17.81
#